data_AF-A0A1I2J4R8-F1
#
_entry.id   AF-A0A1I2J4R8-F1
#
_cell.length_a   1.000
_cell.length_b   1.000
_cell.length_c   1.000
_cell.angle_alpha   90.00
_cell.angle_beta   90.00
_cell.angle_gamma   90.00
#
_symmetry.space_group_name_H-M   'P 1'
#
loop_
_entity.id
_entity.type
_entity.pdbx_description
1 polymer ?
#
loop_
_entity_poly.entity_id
_entity_poly.type
_entity_poly.pdbx_seq_one_letter_code
_entity_poly.pdbx_strand_id
1 'polypeptide(L)' 'MSDEKLSYEQARTELASVVERLEQGGGTLEESLALWERGERLADICHRWLDGARERIEAARAARADG' A
#
# COMPACT_ATOMS: atom_id res chain seq x y z
N MET A 1 5.85 -4.06 -19.32
CA MET A 1 4.53 -3.43 -19.14
C MET A 1 4.57 -2.65 -17.85
N SER A 2 4.09 -1.42 -17.88
CA SER A 2 4.43 -0.34 -16.98
C SER A 2 4.08 -0.65 -15.52
N ASP A 3 5.10 -0.88 -14.68
CA ASP A 3 5.04 -0.57 -13.25
C ASP A 3 4.95 0.96 -13.08
N GLU A 4 3.93 1.58 -13.67
CA GLU A 4 3.50 2.91 -13.26
C GLU A 4 3.14 2.78 -11.79
N LYS A 5 4.01 3.34 -10.94
CA LYS A 5 3.87 3.34 -9.47
C LYS A 5 2.41 3.59 -9.11
N LEU A 6 1.72 2.55 -8.63
CA LEU A 6 0.32 2.64 -8.23
C LEU A 6 0.14 3.86 -7.33
N SER A 7 -0.91 4.64 -7.58
CA SER A 7 -1.32 5.66 -6.61
C SER A 7 -1.73 5.01 -5.30
N TYR A 8 -1.68 5.77 -4.20
CA TYR A 8 -2.11 5.29 -2.89
C TYR A 8 -3.54 4.71 -2.92
N GLU A 9 -4.49 5.41 -3.54
CA GLU A 9 -5.89 4.95 -3.59
C GLU A 9 -6.06 3.68 -4.42
N GLN A 10 -5.32 3.52 -5.53
CA GLN A 10 -5.33 2.29 -6.31
C GLN A 10 -4.76 1.12 -5.50
N ALA A 11 -3.60 1.32 -4.86
CA ALA A 11 -2.97 0.29 -4.03
C ALA A 11 -3.87 -0.11 -2.84
N ARG A 12 -4.50 0.87 -2.18
CA ARG A 12 -5.43 0.65 -1.07
C ARG A 12 -6.69 -0.09 -1.50
N THR A 13 -7.28 0.29 -2.64
CA THR A 13 -8.48 -0.37 -3.18
C THR A 13 -8.18 -1.82 -3.53
N GLU A 14 -7.05 -2.08 -4.18
CA GLU A 14 -6.65 -3.44 -4.52
C GLU A 14 -6.33 -4.27 -3.28
N LEU A 15 -5.65 -3.69 -2.29
CA LEU A 15 -5.35 -4.37 -1.02
C LEU A 15 -6.63 -4.80 -0.30
N ALA A 16 -7.65 -3.94 -0.26
CA ALA A 16 -8.94 -4.27 0.33
C ALA A 16 -9.60 -5.47 -0.38
N SER A 17 -9.54 -5.52 -1.72
CA SER A 17 -10.06 -6.65 -2.48
C SER A 17 -9.28 -7.95 -2.23
N VAL A 18 -7.95 -7.87 -2.08
CA VAL A 18 -7.11 -9.02 -1.72
C VAL A 18 -7.49 -9.57 -0.34
N VAL A 19 -7.64 -8.70 0.65
CA VAL A 19 -8.07 -9.08 2.00
C VAL A 19 -9.44 -9.71 1.99
N GLU A 20 -10.41 -9.10 1.30
CA GLU A 20 -11.76 -9.64 1.16
C GLU A 20 -11.75 -11.08 0.60
N ARG A 21 -10.93 -11.33 -0.45
CA ARG A 21 -10.80 -12.67 -1.02
C ARG A 21 -10.14 -13.67 -0.08
N LEU A 22 -9.15 -13.25 0.69
CA LEU A 22 -8.51 -14.09 1.71
C LEU A 22 -9.51 -14.47 2.82
N GLU A 23 -10.32 -13.51 3.26
CA GLU A 23 -11.35 -13.71 4.30
C GLU A 23 -12.50 -14.60 3.83
N GLN A 24 -12.91 -14.50 2.56
CA GLN A 24 -13.89 -15.40 1.96
C GLN A 24 -13.43 -16.86 1.95
N GLY A 25 -12.12 -17.10 1.85
CA GLY A 25 -11.53 -18.42 1.76
C GLY A 25 -11.98 -19.20 0.52
N GLY A 26 -11.96 -20.53 0.59
CA GLY A 26 -12.46 -21.41 -0.47
C GLY A 26 -11.52 -21.63 -1.68
N GLY A 27 -10.37 -20.96 -1.71
CA GLY A 27 -9.29 -21.20 -2.69
C GLY A 27 -8.30 -22.28 -2.25
N THR A 28 -7.39 -22.66 -3.13
CA THR A 28 -6.27 -23.56 -2.79
C THR A 28 -5.23 -22.85 -1.92
N LEU A 29 -4.29 -23.64 -1.39
CA LEU A 29 -3.14 -23.08 -0.66
C LEU A 29 -2.32 -22.15 -1.56
N GLU A 30 -2.06 -22.56 -2.81
CA GLU A 30 -1.30 -21.79 -3.78
C GLU A 30 -1.98 -20.45 -4.11
N GLU A 31 -3.31 -20.45 -4.27
CA GLU A 31 -4.09 -19.23 -4.47
C GLU A 31 -4.04 -18.31 -3.26
N SER A 32 -4.15 -18.88 -2.06
CA SER A 32 -4.07 -18.14 -0.80
C SER A 32 -2.69 -17.50 -0.62
N LEU A 33 -1.62 -18.21 -0.96
CA LEU A 33 -0.25 -17.69 -0.93
C LEU A 33 -0.05 -16.57 -1.95
N ALA A 34 -0.54 -16.73 -3.17
CA ALA A 34 -0.44 -15.69 -4.20
C ALA A 34 -1.18 -14.41 -3.81
N LEU A 35 -2.36 -14.55 -3.19
CA LEU A 35 -3.11 -13.42 -2.64
C LEU A 35 -2.36 -12.74 -1.51
N TRP A 36 -1.82 -13.50 -0.56
CA TRP A 36 -1.03 -12.96 0.54
C TRP A 36 0.18 -12.16 0.03
N GLU A 37 0.98 -12.73 -0.88
CA GLU A 37 2.14 -12.04 -1.45
C GLU A 37 1.77 -10.75 -2.18
N ARG A 38 0.62 -10.74 -2.87
CA ARG A 38 0.11 -9.52 -3.50
C ARG A 38 -0.30 -8.49 -2.44
N GLY A 39 -0.95 -8.93 -1.37
CA GLY A 39 -1.33 -8.10 -0.22
C GLY A 39 -0.11 -7.42 0.41
N GLU A 40 0.95 -8.18 0.70
CA GLU A 40 2.20 -7.64 1.27
C GLU A 40 2.82 -6.56 0.36
N ARG A 41 2.91 -6.83 -0.95
CA ARG A 41 3.43 -5.83 -1.90
C ARG A 41 2.59 -4.55 -1.94
N LEU A 42 1.27 -4.67 -1.86
CA LEU A 42 0.37 -3.51 -1.85
C LEU A 42 0.48 -2.73 -0.53
N ALA A 43 0.59 -3.43 0.60
CA ALA A 43 0.84 -2.81 1.90
C ALA A 43 2.14 -1.99 1.91
N ASP A 44 3.23 -2.56 1.37
CA ASP A 44 4.51 -1.85 1.21
C ASP A 44 4.40 -0.59 0.35
N ILE A 45 3.60 -0.65 -0.73
CA ILE A 45 3.34 0.53 -1.56
C ILE A 45 2.58 1.60 -0.76
N CYS A 46 1.53 1.21 -0.05
CA CYS A 46 0.76 2.12 0.81
C CYS A 46 1.65 2.78 1.88
N HIS A 47 2.48 2.00 2.57
CA HIS A 47 3.41 2.51 3.57
C HIS A 47 4.39 3.53 2.98
N ARG A 48 5.02 3.25 1.84
CA ARG A 48 5.92 4.21 1.18
C ARG A 48 5.25 5.54 0.82
N TRP A 49 3.99 5.50 0.39
CA TRP A 49 3.22 6.72 0.13
C TRP A 49 2.97 7.53 1.42
N LEU A 50 2.55 6.86 2.49
CA LEU A 50 2.27 7.50 3.78
C LEU A 50 3.54 8.06 4.44
N ASP A 51 4.66 7.34 4.35
CA ASP A 51 5.96 7.78 4.84
C ASP A 51 6.42 9.04 4.10
N GLY A 52 6.38 9.04 2.76
CA GLY A 52 6.73 10.22 1.99
C GLY A 52 5.82 11.42 2.27
N ALA A 53 4.52 11.19 2.52
CA ALA A 53 3.61 12.26 2.93
C ALA A 53 3.97 12.83 4.31
N ARG A 54 4.31 11.97 5.27
CA ARG A 54 4.75 12.36 6.61
C ARG A 54 6.03 13.19 6.56
N GLU A 55 7.04 12.74 5.82
CA GLU A 55 8.31 13.47 5.68
C GLU A 55 8.11 14.88 5.13
N ARG A 56 7.23 15.04 4.13
CA ARG A 56 6.91 16.35 3.55
C ARG A 56 6.23 17.29 4.56
N ILE A 57 5.35 16.75 5.41
CA ILE A 57 4.69 17.52 6.46
C ILE A 57 5.72 17.99 7.50
N GLU A 58 6.60 17.10 7.94
CA GLU A 58 7.64 17.43 8.92
C GLU A 58 8.64 18.45 8.37
N ALA A 59 9.08 18.31 7.13
CA ALA A 59 9.94 19.29 6.47
C ALA A 59 9.27 20.69 6.38
N ALA A 60 7.98 20.74 6.05
CA ALA A 60 7.23 21.99 5.99
C ALA A 60 7.03 22.63 7.38
N ARG A 61 6.96 21.82 8.45
CA ARG A 61 6.89 22.31 9.84
C ARG A 61 8.22 22.88 10.29
N ALA A 62 9.34 22.18 10.04
CA ALA A 62 10.68 22.65 10.40
C ALA A 62 11.01 23.99 9.70
N ALA A 63 10.75 24.09 8.39
CA ALA A 63 10.98 25.31 7.63
C ALA A 63 10.19 26.53 8.13
N ARG A 64 9.05 26.33 8.83
CA ARG A 64 8.27 27.41 9.46
C ARG A 64 8.76 27.78 10.85
N ALA A 65 9.48 26.89 11.53
CA ALA A 65 10.02 27.15 12.87
C ALA A 65 11.37 27.87 12.81
N ASP A 66 12.12 27.70 11.72
CA ASP A 66 13.45 28.28 11.51
C ASP A 66 13.43 29.69 10.86
N GLY A 67 12.25 30.25 10.57
CA GLY A 67 12.06 31.57 9.95
C GLY A 67 11.22 32.51 10.80
#